data_AF-M7N7I7-F1
#
_entry.id   AF-M7N7I7-F1
#
_cell.length_a   1.000
_cell.length_b   1.000
_cell.length_c   1.000
_cell.angle_alpha   90.00
_cell.angle_beta   90.00
_cell.angle_gamma   90.00
#
_symmetry.space_group_name_H-M   'P 1'
#
loop_
_entity.id
_entity.type
_entity.pdbx_description
1 polymer ?
#
loop_
_entity_poly.entity_id
_entity_poly.type
_entity_poly.pdbx_seq_one_letter_code
_entity_poly.pdbx_strand_id
1 'polypeptide(L)'
;MGNYSAPVDQQMAGYPDWLLQAIRNQRESMVRGDAFRTLIFVLLSAGVVYLMYLRKLGALAGGALIGLLLLVDLWMVDARYLDDSKYSRDPRRQFFAASAADQAVLADTDPHYRVLNLLNPFNEARTSYHHRSVGGYHGAKLRRYQDLISRALEPEINQLIGQLQEGAPNFEEADVLNMLDTRYLLAGQQQEAVIRNPAALGAAWLVDKVQAAQSPNEEITYLQQLDTRTAAVINTARFPLQAQSYTTEGSISLQQYDLNHIVYEAETAGNALAVFSEIYYPDGWVATINGEPAPILQANYVLRALELPAGRSTIEFRFEPGSYASGNVVMLICNIILIGLFLAALVWTVRAYRTSGNTRAGSPSAASDSAKRA
;
A
#
# COMPACT_ATOMS: atom_id res chain seq x y z
N MET A 1 -13.48 3.65 -39.39
CA MET A 1 -13.88 4.14 -38.06
C MET A 1 -13.43 3.09 -37.04
N GLY A 2 -12.76 3.49 -35.96
CA GLY A 2 -12.43 2.56 -34.88
C GLY A 2 -13.70 1.99 -34.26
N ASN A 3 -13.68 0.77 -33.76
CA ASN A 3 -14.85 0.15 -33.14
C ASN A 3 -15.11 0.65 -31.69
N TYR A 4 -14.20 1.48 -31.14
CA TYR A 4 -14.21 2.05 -29.79
C TYR A 4 -14.50 1.05 -28.67
N SER A 5 -14.26 -0.24 -28.96
CA SER A 5 -14.39 -1.34 -28.03
C SER A 5 -13.10 -1.52 -27.26
N ALA A 6 -13.21 -1.87 -25.99
CA ALA A 6 -12.07 -2.23 -25.15
C ALA A 6 -12.18 -3.70 -24.71
N PRO A 7 -11.07 -4.38 -24.37
CA PRO A 7 -11.12 -5.75 -23.84
C PRO A 7 -12.04 -5.91 -22.62
N VAL A 8 -12.17 -4.86 -21.80
CA VAL A 8 -13.10 -4.83 -20.66
C VAL A 8 -14.57 -4.95 -21.07
N ASP A 9 -14.94 -4.59 -22.31
CA ASP A 9 -16.32 -4.70 -22.78
C ASP A 9 -16.76 -6.17 -22.85
N GLN A 10 -15.82 -7.11 -23.01
CA GLN A 10 -16.11 -8.56 -22.95
C GLN A 10 -16.56 -8.99 -21.55
N GLN A 11 -16.04 -8.34 -20.51
CA GLN A 11 -16.47 -8.55 -19.12
C GLN A 11 -17.82 -7.89 -18.84
N MET A 12 -18.28 -7.00 -19.72
CA MET A 12 -19.56 -6.30 -19.64
C MET A 12 -20.63 -6.89 -20.59
N ALA A 13 -20.40 -8.07 -21.17
CA ALA A 13 -21.31 -8.69 -22.13
C ALA A 13 -22.71 -9.03 -21.56
N GLY A 14 -22.86 -9.07 -20.23
CA GLY A 14 -24.15 -9.25 -19.56
C GLY A 14 -24.95 -7.95 -19.32
N TYR A 15 -24.40 -6.78 -19.67
CA TYR A 15 -25.10 -5.50 -19.52
C TYR A 15 -25.98 -5.19 -20.74
N PRO A 16 -27.04 -4.38 -20.57
CA PRO A 16 -27.90 -3.99 -21.69
C PRO A 16 -27.14 -3.29 -22.83
N ASP A 17 -27.52 -3.59 -24.07
CA ASP A 17 -26.86 -3.04 -25.28
C ASP A 17 -26.84 -1.51 -25.32
N TRP A 18 -27.91 -0.86 -24.84
CA TRP A 18 -27.97 0.60 -24.79
C TRP A 18 -26.85 1.21 -23.93
N LEU A 19 -26.45 0.53 -22.85
CA LEU A 19 -25.39 0.99 -21.95
C LEU A 19 -24.02 0.79 -22.61
N LEU A 20 -23.79 -0.38 -23.23
CA LEU A 20 -22.57 -0.65 -23.99
C LEU A 20 -22.40 0.35 -25.14
N GLN A 21 -23.49 0.69 -25.83
CA GLN A 21 -23.49 1.68 -26.89
C GLN A 21 -23.25 3.10 -26.35
N ALA A 22 -23.84 3.47 -25.22
CA ALA A 22 -23.57 4.75 -24.57
C ALA A 22 -22.09 4.91 -24.18
N ILE A 23 -21.48 3.86 -23.61
CA ILE A 23 -20.05 3.83 -23.28
C ILE A 23 -19.19 3.99 -24.53
N ARG A 24 -19.51 3.27 -25.61
CA ARG A 24 -18.77 3.37 -26.89
C ARG A 24 -18.88 4.76 -27.51
N ASN A 25 -20.09 5.33 -27.56
CA ASN A 25 -20.32 6.69 -28.06
C ASN A 25 -19.56 7.73 -27.23
N GLN A 26 -19.48 7.54 -25.91
CA GLN A 26 -18.69 8.40 -25.03
C GLN A 26 -17.19 8.28 -25.32
N ARG A 27 -16.66 7.06 -25.53
CA ARG A 27 -15.25 6.88 -25.92
C ARG A 27 -14.94 7.53 -27.27
N GLU A 28 -15.82 7.36 -28.25
CA GLU A 28 -15.69 7.99 -29.55
C GLU A 28 -15.63 9.52 -29.44
N SER A 29 -16.57 10.12 -28.70
CA SER A 29 -16.63 11.57 -28.56
C SER A 29 -15.41 12.12 -27.82
N MET A 30 -14.92 11.42 -26.79
CA MET A 30 -13.69 11.78 -26.07
C MET A 30 -12.46 11.72 -27.00
N VAL A 31 -12.26 10.61 -27.72
CA VAL A 31 -11.11 10.45 -28.63
C VAL A 31 -11.16 11.49 -29.75
N ARG A 32 -12.33 11.70 -30.36
CA ARG A 32 -12.49 12.67 -31.43
C ARG A 32 -12.25 14.09 -30.93
N GLY A 33 -12.83 14.46 -29.78
CA GLY A 33 -12.64 15.78 -29.17
C GLY A 33 -11.16 16.06 -28.87
N ASP A 34 -10.48 15.11 -28.25
CA ASP A 34 -9.06 15.25 -27.88
C ASP A 34 -8.14 15.25 -29.11
N ALA A 35 -8.47 14.49 -30.16
CA ALA A 35 -7.73 14.51 -31.42
C ALA A 35 -7.82 15.87 -32.12
N PHE A 36 -9.02 16.45 -32.21
CA PHE A 36 -9.20 17.78 -32.81
C PHE A 36 -8.49 18.87 -32.00
N ARG A 37 -8.60 18.83 -30.67
CA ARG A 37 -7.90 19.77 -29.79
C ARG A 37 -6.39 19.66 -29.93
N THR A 38 -5.85 18.44 -29.86
CA THR A 38 -4.41 18.17 -30.04
C THR A 38 -3.92 18.70 -31.40
N LEU A 39 -4.69 18.47 -32.48
CA LEU A 39 -4.36 19.00 -33.79
C LEU A 39 -4.26 20.53 -33.79
N ILE A 40 -5.17 21.24 -33.12
CA ILE A 40 -5.13 22.69 -32.98
C ILE A 40 -3.84 23.14 -32.27
N PHE A 41 -3.50 22.55 -31.12
CA PHE A 41 -2.28 22.91 -30.38
C PHE A 41 -0.99 22.59 -31.14
N VAL A 42 -0.96 21.49 -31.89
CA VAL A 42 0.16 21.14 -32.78
C VAL A 42 0.31 22.19 -33.88
N LEU A 43 -0.77 22.56 -34.55
CA LEU A 43 -0.73 23.58 -35.62
C LEU A 43 -0.35 24.96 -35.10
N LEU A 44 -0.87 25.36 -33.93
CA LEU A 44 -0.49 26.62 -33.29
C LEU A 44 0.99 26.62 -32.93
N SER A 45 1.49 25.56 -32.29
CA SER A 45 2.90 25.44 -31.92
C SER A 45 3.82 25.42 -33.15
N ALA A 46 3.45 24.68 -34.19
CA ALA A 46 4.16 24.69 -35.47
C ALA A 46 4.17 26.08 -36.11
N GLY A 47 3.06 26.83 -36.02
CA GLY A 47 2.97 28.21 -36.46
C GLY A 47 3.93 29.14 -35.72
N VAL A 48 4.06 29.01 -34.39
CA VAL A 48 5.02 29.79 -33.58
C VAL A 48 6.45 29.49 -34.02
N VAL A 49 6.80 28.20 -34.15
CA VAL A 49 8.13 27.77 -34.61
C VAL A 49 8.41 28.29 -36.03
N TYR A 50 7.42 28.25 -36.93
CA TYR A 50 7.56 28.77 -38.29
C TYR A 50 7.77 30.29 -38.32
N LEU A 51 7.09 31.06 -37.47
CA LEU A 51 7.32 32.51 -37.36
C LEU A 51 8.70 32.85 -36.78
N MET A 52 9.21 32.03 -35.86
CA MET A 52 10.59 32.13 -35.38
C MET A 52 11.59 31.83 -36.49
N TYR A 53 11.33 30.80 -37.31
CA TYR A 53 12.15 30.45 -38.47
C TYR A 53 12.20 31.59 -39.51
N LEU A 54 11.06 32.21 -39.79
CA LEU A 54 10.97 33.40 -40.65
C LEU A 54 11.57 34.67 -40.02
N ARG A 55 12.14 34.59 -38.81
CA ARG A 55 12.69 35.71 -38.02
C ARG A 55 11.68 36.84 -37.76
N LYS A 56 10.37 36.54 -37.85
CA LYS A 56 9.29 37.48 -37.51
C LYS A 56 9.00 37.50 -36.02
N LEU A 57 9.49 36.51 -35.27
CA LEU A 57 9.33 36.38 -33.83
C LEU A 57 10.66 36.05 -33.16
N GLY A 58 11.03 36.78 -32.10
CA GLY A 58 12.25 36.55 -31.34
C GLY A 58 12.16 35.32 -30.42
N ALA A 59 13.31 34.73 -30.06
CA ALA A 59 13.38 33.49 -29.29
C ALA A 59 12.66 33.54 -27.92
N LEU A 60 12.79 34.65 -27.18
CA LEU A 60 12.10 34.85 -25.90
C LEU A 60 10.59 34.89 -26.06
N ALA A 61 10.09 35.63 -27.05
CA ALA A 61 8.66 35.76 -27.31
C ALA A 61 8.05 34.45 -27.82
N GLY A 62 8.76 33.73 -28.71
CA GLY A 62 8.34 32.41 -29.19
C GLY A 62 8.34 31.35 -28.08
N GLY A 63 9.38 31.32 -27.24
CA GLY A 63 9.44 30.43 -26.07
C GLY A 63 8.32 30.69 -25.07
N ALA A 64 8.03 31.96 -24.76
CA ALA A 64 6.91 32.32 -23.89
C ALA A 64 5.55 31.91 -24.47
N LEU A 65 5.34 32.06 -25.78
CA LEU A 65 4.11 31.68 -26.44
C LEU A 65 3.91 30.16 -26.48
N ILE A 66 4.97 29.38 -26.73
CA ILE A 66 4.93 27.92 -26.62
C ILE A 66 4.64 27.50 -25.17
N GLY A 67 5.31 28.13 -24.19
CA GLY A 67 5.04 27.88 -22.78
C GLY A 67 3.59 28.15 -22.38
N LEU A 68 2.99 29.22 -22.90
CA LEU A 68 1.58 29.53 -22.71
C LEU A 68 0.67 28.48 -23.37
N LEU A 69 0.95 28.06 -24.61
CA LEU A 69 0.19 27.00 -25.29
C LEU A 69 0.21 25.69 -24.50
N LEU A 70 1.38 25.29 -24.00
CA LEU A 70 1.52 24.11 -23.15
C LEU A 70 0.74 24.26 -21.84
N LEU A 71 0.83 25.42 -21.19
CA LEU A 71 0.09 25.68 -19.96
C LEU A 71 -1.41 25.59 -20.20
N VAL A 72 -1.93 26.19 -21.27
CA VAL A 72 -3.37 26.15 -21.59
C VAL A 72 -3.81 24.73 -21.94
N ASP A 73 -3.05 23.98 -22.75
CA ASP A 73 -3.41 22.59 -23.09
C ASP A 73 -3.48 21.71 -21.84
N LEU A 74 -2.44 21.76 -21.00
CA LEU A 74 -2.39 20.99 -19.75
C LEU A 74 -3.50 21.42 -18.79
N TRP A 75 -3.69 22.72 -18.59
CA TRP A 75 -4.76 23.24 -17.71
C TRP A 75 -6.14 22.76 -18.15
N MET A 76 -6.43 22.79 -19.45
CA MET A 76 -7.71 22.30 -19.98
C MET A 76 -7.88 20.79 -19.79
N VAL A 77 -6.81 19.99 -19.83
CA VAL A 77 -6.89 18.56 -19.47
C VAL A 77 -7.16 18.40 -17.99
N ASP A 78 -6.35 19.06 -17.16
CA ASP A 78 -6.38 18.91 -15.71
C ASP A 78 -7.71 19.34 -15.13
N ALA A 79 -8.29 20.43 -15.63
CA ALA A 79 -9.60 20.92 -15.21
C ALA A 79 -10.76 19.94 -15.49
N ARG A 80 -10.61 18.96 -16.39
CA ARG A 80 -11.61 17.88 -16.59
C ARG A 80 -11.56 16.82 -15.50
N TYR A 81 -10.39 16.63 -14.88
CA TYR A 81 -10.18 15.63 -13.84
C TYR A 81 -10.29 16.23 -12.42
N LEU A 82 -9.87 17.48 -12.26
CA LEU A 82 -9.80 18.21 -11.00
C LEU A 82 -10.65 19.49 -11.07
N ASP A 83 -11.96 19.33 -11.26
CA ASP A 83 -12.91 20.44 -11.25
C ASP A 83 -13.31 20.87 -9.83
N ASP A 84 -13.91 22.07 -9.70
CA ASP A 84 -14.34 22.67 -8.42
C ASP A 84 -15.26 21.76 -7.58
N SER A 85 -16.05 20.88 -8.23
CA SER A 85 -16.94 19.93 -7.53
C SER A 85 -16.16 18.78 -6.86
N LYS A 86 -14.94 18.48 -7.33
CA LYS A 86 -14.04 17.49 -6.74
C LYS A 86 -13.35 18.00 -5.48
N TYR A 87 -13.22 19.32 -5.31
CA TYR A 87 -12.71 19.95 -4.09
C TYR A 87 -13.78 20.07 -3.00
N SER A 88 -14.64 19.06 -2.86
CA SER A 88 -15.50 18.95 -1.67
C SER A 88 -14.63 18.60 -0.46
N ARG A 89 -14.99 19.13 0.72
CA ARG A 89 -14.13 19.08 1.92
C ARG A 89 -13.77 17.66 2.36
N ASP A 90 -14.57 16.62 2.05
CA ASP A 90 -14.16 15.23 2.27
C ASP A 90 -15.15 14.17 1.69
N PRO A 91 -15.13 13.86 0.38
CA PRO A 91 -15.96 12.76 -0.15
C PRO A 91 -15.55 11.40 0.43
N ARG A 92 -14.32 11.29 0.96
CA ARG A 92 -13.82 10.09 1.65
C ARG A 92 -14.52 9.88 3.00
N ARG A 93 -14.95 10.93 3.72
CA ARG A 93 -15.70 10.76 4.98
C ARG A 93 -16.99 9.99 4.80
N GLN A 94 -17.70 10.19 3.69
CA GLN A 94 -18.94 9.49 3.45
C GLN A 94 -18.69 8.03 3.05
N PHE A 95 -17.68 7.79 2.21
CA PHE A 95 -17.31 6.43 1.78
C PHE A 95 -16.76 5.58 2.94
N PHE A 96 -15.89 6.18 3.77
CA PHE A 96 -15.30 5.55 4.95
C PHE A 96 -16.08 5.87 6.23
N ALA A 97 -17.33 6.31 6.15
CA ALA A 97 -18.15 6.47 7.34
C ALA A 97 -18.28 5.10 8.04
N ALA A 98 -17.99 5.08 9.34
CA ALA A 98 -18.18 3.90 10.17
C ALA A 98 -19.66 3.51 10.17
N SER A 99 -19.94 2.28 9.76
CA SER A 99 -21.27 1.68 9.83
C SER A 99 -21.64 1.32 11.28
N ALA A 100 -22.89 0.91 11.52
CA ALA A 100 -23.30 0.42 12.84
C ALA A 100 -22.52 -0.85 13.22
N ALA A 101 -22.20 -1.71 12.24
CA ALA A 101 -21.32 -2.85 12.43
C ALA A 101 -19.91 -2.44 12.85
N ASP A 102 -19.33 -1.42 12.21
CA ASP A 102 -18.01 -0.90 12.58
C ASP A 102 -17.99 -0.37 14.01
N GLN A 103 -19.01 0.42 14.39
CA GLN A 103 -19.13 0.97 15.73
C GLN A 103 -19.27 -0.12 16.79
N ALA A 104 -19.99 -1.20 16.49
CA ALA A 104 -20.13 -2.33 17.40
C ALA A 104 -18.79 -3.06 17.61
N VAL A 105 -17.98 -3.24 16.55
CA VAL A 105 -16.65 -3.84 16.66
C VAL A 105 -15.66 -2.92 17.37
N LEU A 106 -15.71 -1.60 17.12
CA LEU A 106 -14.85 -0.61 17.79
C LEU A 106 -15.09 -0.48 19.29
N ALA A 107 -16.14 -1.10 19.83
CA ALA A 107 -16.33 -1.24 21.27
C ALA A 107 -15.34 -2.23 21.91
N ASP A 108 -14.72 -3.12 21.12
CA ASP A 108 -13.62 -3.96 21.56
C ASP A 108 -12.34 -3.14 21.66
N THR A 109 -11.84 -2.97 22.89
CA THR A 109 -10.64 -2.19 23.18
C THR A 109 -9.36 -3.01 23.13
N ASP A 110 -9.43 -4.31 22.78
CA ASP A 110 -8.24 -5.13 22.65
C ASP A 110 -7.30 -4.55 21.58
N PRO A 111 -6.00 -4.38 21.90
CA PRO A 111 -5.05 -3.78 20.96
C PRO A 111 -4.86 -4.62 19.69
N HIS A 112 -5.22 -5.90 19.67
CA HIS A 112 -5.06 -6.78 18.51
C HIS A 112 -6.32 -7.60 18.25
N TYR A 113 -6.84 -7.51 17.04
CA TYR A 113 -7.86 -8.41 16.51
C TYR A 113 -7.91 -8.19 15.01
N ARG A 114 -8.42 -9.17 14.26
CA ARG A 114 -8.73 -9.01 12.84
C ARG A 114 -10.22 -9.17 12.54
N VAL A 115 -10.64 -8.47 11.49
CA VAL A 115 -12.00 -8.44 10.99
C VAL A 115 -12.04 -9.00 9.57
N LEU A 116 -12.99 -9.89 9.31
CA LEU A 116 -13.26 -10.43 7.99
C LEU A 116 -14.59 -9.89 7.45
N ASN A 117 -14.55 -9.17 6.34
CA ASN A 117 -15.76 -8.74 5.64
C ASN A 117 -16.22 -9.83 4.67
N LEU A 118 -17.33 -10.50 4.96
CA LEU A 118 -17.82 -11.63 4.16
C LEU A 118 -18.38 -11.21 2.79
N LEU A 119 -18.75 -9.93 2.61
CA LEU A 119 -19.33 -9.46 1.35
C LEU A 119 -18.28 -9.33 0.23
N ASN A 120 -17.06 -8.92 0.57
CA ASN A 120 -15.96 -8.78 -0.38
C ASN A 120 -14.60 -8.87 0.33
N PRO A 121 -14.23 -10.04 0.87
CA PRO A 121 -13.12 -10.15 1.83
C PRO A 121 -11.76 -9.71 1.27
N PHE A 122 -11.51 -9.94 -0.03
CA PHE A 122 -10.17 -9.82 -0.62
C PHE A 122 -10.03 -8.75 -1.70
N ASN A 123 -11.06 -7.94 -1.95
CA ASN A 123 -11.05 -6.90 -3.00
C ASN A 123 -11.68 -5.57 -2.55
N GLU A 124 -11.47 -5.17 -1.29
CA GLU A 124 -11.93 -3.87 -0.76
C GLU A 124 -10.96 -3.30 0.28
N ALA A 125 -11.04 -2.00 0.55
CA ALA A 125 -10.14 -1.30 1.49
C ALA A 125 -10.88 -0.52 2.59
N ARG A 126 -12.21 -0.60 2.63
CA ARG A 126 -13.06 0.08 3.62
C ARG A 126 -12.92 -0.55 5.00
N THR A 127 -12.90 -1.87 5.12
CA THR A 127 -12.70 -2.54 6.42
C THR A 127 -11.34 -2.15 7.02
N SER A 128 -10.29 -2.11 6.18
CA SER A 128 -8.93 -1.73 6.58
C SER A 128 -8.80 -0.29 7.10
N TYR A 129 -9.80 0.57 6.85
CA TYR A 129 -9.79 1.95 7.34
C TYR A 129 -10.10 2.04 8.85
N HIS A 130 -10.98 1.17 9.35
CA HIS A 130 -11.40 1.16 10.76
C HIS A 130 -10.81 -0.01 11.55
N HIS A 131 -10.48 -1.11 10.87
CA HIS A 131 -10.08 -2.36 11.50
C HIS A 131 -8.88 -2.97 10.79
N ARG A 132 -8.22 -3.93 11.44
CA ARG A 132 -7.23 -4.78 10.78
C ARG A 132 -7.98 -5.84 9.99
N SER A 133 -8.01 -5.72 8.66
CA SER A 133 -8.69 -6.69 7.80
C SER A 133 -7.86 -7.97 7.65
N VAL A 134 -8.50 -9.13 7.73
CA VAL A 134 -7.89 -10.42 7.35
C VAL A 134 -7.55 -10.42 5.87
N GLY A 135 -8.41 -9.88 5.02
CA GLY A 135 -8.18 -9.81 3.59
C GLY A 135 -7.70 -8.42 3.19
N GLY A 136 -8.65 -7.61 2.73
CA GLY A 136 -8.39 -6.29 2.16
C GLY A 136 -7.80 -6.35 0.75
N TYR A 137 -7.58 -5.19 0.16
CA TYR A 137 -6.98 -5.06 -1.17
C TYR A 137 -5.63 -4.35 -1.11
N HIS A 138 -4.64 -4.93 -1.79
CA HIS A 138 -3.35 -4.32 -2.06
C HIS A 138 -2.92 -4.63 -3.50
N GLY A 139 -2.42 -3.63 -4.24
CA GLY A 139 -2.02 -3.79 -5.65
C GLY A 139 -0.83 -4.72 -5.86
N ALA A 140 -0.02 -4.93 -4.81
CA ALA A 140 1.10 -5.87 -4.80
C ALA A 140 0.97 -6.85 -3.63
N LYS A 141 0.00 -7.77 -3.70
CA LYS A 141 -0.24 -8.77 -2.64
C LYS A 141 0.91 -9.79 -2.60
N LEU A 142 1.32 -10.21 -1.39
CA LEU A 142 2.34 -11.25 -1.22
C LEU A 142 1.88 -12.56 -1.86
N ARG A 143 2.74 -13.20 -2.65
CA ARG A 143 2.41 -14.47 -3.34
C ARG A 143 1.93 -15.55 -2.37
N ARG A 144 2.60 -15.72 -1.23
CA ARG A 144 2.21 -16.68 -0.17
C ARG A 144 0.88 -16.33 0.47
N TYR A 145 0.57 -15.05 0.65
CA TYR A 145 -0.75 -14.67 1.17
C TYR A 145 -1.84 -14.95 0.15
N GLN A 146 -1.57 -14.76 -1.15
CA GLN A 146 -2.51 -15.15 -2.20
C GLN A 146 -2.70 -16.68 -2.29
N ASP A 147 -1.66 -17.47 -2.04
CA ASP A 147 -1.77 -18.93 -1.90
C ASP A 147 -2.60 -19.33 -0.67
N LEU A 148 -2.40 -18.66 0.48
CA LEU A 148 -3.22 -18.87 1.67
C LEU A 148 -4.69 -18.56 1.41
N ILE A 149 -4.97 -17.46 0.70
CA ILE A 149 -6.32 -17.07 0.29
C ILE A 149 -6.97 -18.19 -0.52
N SER A 150 -6.36 -18.59 -1.64
CA SER A 150 -7.01 -19.50 -2.58
C SER A 150 -7.04 -20.95 -2.10
N ARG A 151 -6.07 -21.37 -1.28
CA ARG A 151 -5.94 -22.77 -0.85
C ARG A 151 -6.56 -23.05 0.51
N ALA A 152 -6.64 -22.08 1.42
CA ALA A 152 -7.14 -22.32 2.77
C ALA A 152 -8.31 -21.39 3.14
N LEU A 153 -8.14 -20.08 3.06
CA LEU A 153 -9.17 -19.14 3.53
C LEU A 153 -10.45 -19.20 2.70
N GLU A 154 -10.39 -19.23 1.37
CA GLU A 154 -11.59 -19.29 0.54
C GLU A 154 -12.43 -20.57 0.84
N PRO A 155 -11.84 -21.78 0.88
CA PRO A 155 -12.55 -22.98 1.35
C PRO A 155 -13.15 -22.83 2.75
N GLU A 156 -12.38 -22.40 3.75
CA GLU A 156 -12.86 -22.23 5.13
C GLU A 156 -14.01 -21.22 5.23
N ILE A 157 -13.88 -20.08 4.55
CA ILE A 157 -14.91 -19.04 4.53
C ILE A 157 -16.19 -19.58 3.89
N ASN A 158 -16.09 -20.30 2.78
CA ASN A 158 -17.27 -20.88 2.11
C ASN A 158 -17.97 -21.91 3.00
N GLN A 159 -17.21 -22.78 3.69
CA GLN A 159 -17.75 -23.74 4.65
C GLN A 159 -18.44 -23.03 5.81
N LEU A 160 -17.78 -22.03 6.41
CA LEU A 160 -18.32 -21.27 7.53
C LEU A 160 -19.60 -20.50 7.14
N ILE A 161 -19.65 -19.93 5.93
CA ILE A 161 -20.86 -19.28 5.40
C ILE A 161 -22.02 -20.29 5.32
N GLY A 162 -21.77 -21.51 4.83
CA GLY A 162 -22.78 -22.57 4.80
C GLY A 162 -23.33 -22.89 6.20
N GLN A 163 -22.43 -23.11 7.16
CA GLN A 163 -22.80 -23.42 8.55
C GLN A 163 -23.56 -22.25 9.22
N LEU A 164 -23.19 -21.00 8.92
CA LEU A 164 -23.90 -19.81 9.40
C LEU A 164 -25.33 -19.74 8.85
N GLN A 165 -25.53 -20.09 7.57
CA GLN A 165 -26.86 -20.13 6.95
C GLN A 165 -27.74 -21.23 7.53
N GLU A 166 -27.13 -22.35 7.93
CA GLU A 166 -27.80 -23.45 8.63
C GLU A 166 -28.09 -23.15 10.10
N GLY A 167 -27.51 -22.07 10.66
CA GLY A 167 -27.68 -21.67 12.05
C GLY A 167 -26.85 -22.48 13.04
N ALA A 168 -25.84 -23.22 12.57
CA ALA A 168 -24.96 -24.06 13.38
C ALA A 168 -23.47 -23.83 13.03
N PRO A 169 -22.93 -22.61 13.19
CA PRO A 169 -21.53 -22.31 12.88
C PRO A 169 -20.57 -23.10 13.77
N ASN A 170 -19.59 -23.76 13.16
CA ASN A 170 -18.48 -24.40 13.88
C ASN A 170 -17.18 -23.61 13.67
N PHE A 171 -16.94 -22.63 14.54
CA PHE A 171 -15.72 -21.82 14.47
C PHE A 171 -14.44 -22.59 14.80
N GLU A 172 -14.53 -23.73 15.47
CA GLU A 172 -13.37 -24.56 15.81
C GLU A 172 -12.71 -25.19 14.57
N GLU A 173 -13.47 -25.36 13.48
CA GLU A 173 -12.98 -25.89 12.18
C GLU A 173 -12.33 -24.81 11.29
N ALA A 174 -12.39 -23.55 11.69
CA ALA A 174 -11.87 -22.42 10.92
C ALA A 174 -10.41 -22.12 11.30
N ASP A 175 -9.54 -23.14 11.25
CA ASP A 175 -8.16 -23.10 11.73
C ASP A 175 -7.34 -21.91 11.18
N VAL A 176 -7.37 -21.68 9.86
CA VAL A 176 -6.61 -20.59 9.25
C VAL A 176 -7.19 -19.22 9.61
N LEU A 177 -8.51 -19.09 9.75
CA LEU A 177 -9.11 -17.86 10.29
C LEU A 177 -8.73 -17.63 11.76
N ASN A 178 -8.71 -18.69 12.57
CA ASN A 178 -8.43 -18.64 14.00
C ASN A 178 -6.97 -18.24 14.28
N MET A 179 -6.02 -18.80 13.54
CA MET A 179 -4.59 -18.44 13.67
C MET A 179 -4.29 -16.99 13.22
N LEU A 180 -5.15 -16.40 12.39
CA LEU A 180 -5.08 -14.99 11.99
C LEU A 180 -5.77 -14.05 12.99
N ASP A 181 -6.17 -14.54 14.16
CA ASP A 181 -6.93 -13.78 15.18
C ASP A 181 -8.18 -13.10 14.61
N THR A 182 -8.90 -13.83 13.74
CA THR A 182 -10.14 -13.32 13.14
C THR A 182 -11.26 -13.38 14.16
N ARG A 183 -11.51 -12.28 14.88
CA ARG A 183 -12.52 -12.23 15.96
C ARG A 183 -13.90 -11.82 15.50
N TYR A 184 -13.97 -11.01 14.45
CA TYR A 184 -15.24 -10.45 13.96
C TYR A 184 -15.42 -10.73 12.48
N LEU A 185 -16.59 -11.22 12.11
CA LEU A 185 -17.03 -11.40 10.75
C LEU A 185 -18.17 -10.41 10.47
N LEU A 186 -18.06 -9.66 9.39
CA LEU A 186 -19.07 -8.70 8.97
C LEU A 186 -19.87 -9.29 7.81
N ALA A 187 -21.13 -9.62 8.07
CA ALA A 187 -22.09 -10.06 7.06
C ALA A 187 -22.90 -8.90 6.46
N GLY A 188 -22.69 -7.67 6.96
CA GLY A 188 -23.46 -6.48 6.58
C GLY A 188 -23.00 -5.23 7.32
N GLN A 189 -23.75 -4.14 7.16
CA GLN A 189 -23.43 -2.83 7.77
C GLN A 189 -24.20 -2.55 9.07
N GLN A 190 -25.19 -3.37 9.40
CA GLN A 190 -25.99 -3.25 10.61
C GLN A 190 -25.30 -3.96 11.78
N GLN A 191 -25.59 -3.54 13.00
CA GLN A 191 -24.97 -4.11 14.21
C GLN A 191 -25.26 -5.61 14.35
N GLU A 192 -26.46 -6.06 13.98
CA GLU A 192 -26.89 -7.46 14.03
C GLU A 192 -26.16 -8.35 13.01
N ALA A 193 -25.46 -7.75 12.04
CA ALA A 193 -24.68 -8.45 11.05
C ALA A 193 -23.22 -8.68 11.49
N VAL A 194 -22.87 -8.32 12.73
CA VAL A 194 -21.58 -8.62 13.34
C VAL A 194 -21.65 -10.00 13.99
N ILE A 195 -20.81 -10.91 13.52
CA ILE A 195 -20.70 -12.27 14.03
C ILE A 195 -19.37 -12.39 14.76
N ARG A 196 -19.39 -12.83 16.02
CA ARG A 196 -18.18 -13.04 16.82
C ARG A 196 -17.68 -14.46 16.63
N ASN A 197 -16.40 -14.61 16.31
CA ASN A 197 -15.68 -15.87 16.33
C ASN A 197 -15.05 -16.07 17.73
N PRO A 198 -15.54 -17.02 18.54
CA PRO A 198 -14.98 -17.31 19.86
C PRO A 198 -13.69 -18.14 19.81
N ALA A 199 -13.34 -18.76 18.67
CA ALA A 199 -12.22 -19.69 18.52
C ALA A 199 -10.92 -19.02 18.06
N ALA A 200 -10.90 -17.69 17.88
CA ALA A 200 -9.71 -16.93 17.52
C ALA A 200 -8.57 -17.15 18.55
N LEU A 201 -7.36 -17.43 18.06
CA LEU A 201 -6.23 -17.82 18.91
C LEU A 201 -5.52 -16.63 19.59
N GLY A 202 -5.95 -15.40 19.31
CA GLY A 202 -5.32 -14.19 19.85
C GLY A 202 -4.03 -13.80 19.12
N ALA A 203 -3.34 -12.81 19.67
CA ALA A 203 -2.14 -12.24 19.06
C ALA A 203 -0.94 -13.20 19.04
N ALA A 204 -0.88 -14.15 19.97
CA ALA A 204 0.14 -15.19 20.03
C ALA A 204 -0.35 -16.36 20.91
N TRP A 205 0.15 -17.57 20.62
CA TRP A 205 -0.13 -18.77 21.40
C TRP A 205 1.06 -19.74 21.37
N LEU A 206 1.05 -20.72 22.27
CA LEU A 206 2.07 -21.77 22.36
C LEU A 206 1.57 -23.05 21.70
N VAL A 207 2.46 -23.78 21.03
CA VAL A 207 2.17 -25.08 20.42
C VAL A 207 3.14 -26.15 20.94
N ASP A 208 2.69 -27.41 21.04
CA ASP A 208 3.51 -28.53 21.51
C ASP A 208 4.05 -29.40 20.36
N LYS A 209 3.41 -29.33 19.18
CA LYS A 209 3.74 -30.14 18.01
C LYS A 209 4.24 -29.29 16.87
N VAL A 210 5.33 -29.75 16.24
CA VAL A 210 5.81 -29.21 14.99
C VAL A 210 5.67 -30.23 13.88
N GLN A 211 4.82 -29.93 12.91
CA GLN A 211 4.75 -30.68 11.66
C GLN A 211 5.86 -30.16 10.74
N ALA A 212 6.92 -30.96 10.59
CA ALA A 212 8.02 -30.62 9.70
C ALA A 212 7.60 -30.71 8.23
N ALA A 213 7.82 -29.62 7.48
CA ALA A 213 7.73 -29.57 6.03
C ALA A 213 9.12 -29.38 5.42
N GLN A 214 9.28 -29.78 4.16
CA GLN A 214 10.51 -29.63 3.38
C GLN A 214 10.35 -28.62 2.23
N SER A 215 9.11 -28.23 1.90
CA SER A 215 8.83 -27.32 0.81
C SER A 215 7.61 -26.43 1.10
N PRO A 216 7.47 -25.27 0.42
CA PRO A 216 6.27 -24.43 0.55
C PRO A 216 4.97 -25.16 0.19
N ASN A 217 5.03 -26.14 -0.71
CA ASN A 217 3.85 -26.93 -1.10
C ASN A 217 3.42 -27.87 0.03
N GLU A 218 4.37 -28.48 0.74
CA GLU A 218 4.08 -29.27 1.93
C GLU A 218 3.55 -28.38 3.05
N GLU A 219 4.15 -27.21 3.27
CA GLU A 219 3.71 -26.26 4.31
C GLU A 219 2.20 -25.95 4.20
N ILE A 220 1.75 -25.52 3.02
CA ILE A 220 0.33 -25.17 2.81
C ILE A 220 -0.58 -26.39 2.78
N THR A 221 -0.08 -27.56 2.37
CA THR A 221 -0.89 -28.79 2.35
C THR A 221 -1.11 -29.35 3.75
N TYR A 222 -0.08 -29.35 4.59
CA TYR A 222 -0.20 -29.75 5.99
C TYR A 222 -1.06 -28.76 6.78
N LEU A 223 -0.93 -27.46 6.51
CA LEU A 223 -1.73 -26.44 7.18
C LEU A 223 -3.24 -26.66 7.01
N GLN A 224 -3.70 -27.13 5.85
CA GLN A 224 -5.13 -27.40 5.58
C GLN A 224 -5.75 -28.50 6.45
N GLN A 225 -4.94 -29.28 7.16
CA GLN A 225 -5.38 -30.44 7.96
C GLN A 225 -4.92 -30.33 9.43
N LEU A 226 -4.31 -29.19 9.79
CA LEU A 226 -3.66 -28.98 11.06
C LEU A 226 -4.60 -28.28 12.04
N ASP A 227 -4.73 -28.83 13.25
CA ASP A 227 -5.24 -28.04 14.40
C ASP A 227 -4.18 -27.01 14.80
N THR A 228 -4.41 -25.78 14.38
CA THR A 228 -3.46 -24.66 14.55
C THR A 228 -3.30 -24.22 15.99
N ARG A 229 -4.21 -24.62 16.89
CA ARG A 229 -4.14 -24.33 18.32
C ARG A 229 -3.04 -25.11 19.02
N THR A 230 -2.83 -26.36 18.60
CA THR A 230 -1.92 -27.28 19.29
C THR A 230 -0.65 -27.55 18.48
N ALA A 231 -0.68 -27.33 17.17
CA ALA A 231 0.44 -27.61 16.29
C ALA A 231 0.78 -26.45 15.35
N ALA A 232 2.04 -26.43 14.88
CA ALA A 232 2.48 -25.54 13.82
C ALA A 232 3.21 -26.30 12.71
N VAL A 233 3.07 -25.86 11.47
CA VAL A 233 3.86 -26.36 10.34
C VAL A 233 5.06 -25.44 10.11
N ILE A 234 6.27 -25.99 10.06
CA ILE A 234 7.50 -25.23 9.81
C ILE A 234 8.32 -25.93 8.72
N ASN A 235 8.81 -25.16 7.73
CA ASN A 235 9.77 -25.65 6.76
C ASN A 235 11.17 -25.79 7.39
N THR A 236 11.45 -26.97 7.91
CA THR A 236 12.71 -27.29 8.62
C THR A 236 13.95 -27.28 7.72
N ALA A 237 13.80 -27.43 6.40
CA ALA A 237 14.91 -27.28 5.45
C ALA A 237 15.42 -25.83 5.38
N ARG A 238 14.54 -24.86 5.65
CA ARG A 238 14.86 -23.43 5.67
C ARG A 238 15.07 -22.89 7.08
N PHE A 239 14.33 -23.43 8.04
CA PHE A 239 14.27 -22.97 9.44
C PHE A 239 14.58 -24.14 10.37
N PRO A 240 15.87 -24.45 10.62
CA PRO A 240 16.24 -25.52 11.54
C PRO A 240 15.79 -25.17 12.96
N LEU A 241 15.20 -26.15 13.64
CA LEU A 241 14.77 -26.03 15.03
C LEU A 241 15.91 -26.35 15.99
N GLN A 242 15.98 -25.64 17.11
CA GLN A 242 17.01 -25.84 18.13
C GLN A 242 16.57 -26.88 19.18
N ALA A 243 15.30 -26.88 19.56
CA ALA A 243 14.72 -27.82 20.52
C ALA A 243 14.06 -29.03 19.83
N GLN A 244 14.08 -30.17 20.53
CA GLN A 244 13.45 -31.42 20.06
C GLN A 244 11.99 -31.56 20.51
N SER A 245 11.58 -30.84 21.56
CA SER A 245 10.25 -30.89 22.14
C SER A 245 9.87 -29.52 22.71
N TYR A 246 8.59 -29.21 22.66
CA TYR A 246 8.03 -27.94 23.15
C TYR A 246 6.94 -28.19 24.19
N THR A 247 6.88 -27.34 25.21
CA THR A 247 5.78 -27.32 26.18
C THR A 247 4.75 -26.26 25.83
N THR A 248 3.49 -26.55 26.15
CA THR A 248 2.38 -25.59 26.16
C THR A 248 2.05 -25.13 27.58
N GLU A 249 2.74 -25.66 28.60
CA GLU A 249 2.62 -25.19 29.98
C GLU A 249 3.26 -23.81 30.12
N GLY A 250 2.43 -22.79 30.08
CA GLY A 250 2.86 -21.41 30.15
C GLY A 250 1.77 -20.45 29.67
N SER A 251 2.15 -19.19 29.51
CA SER A 251 1.30 -18.17 28.90
C SER A 251 2.13 -17.25 28.03
N ILE A 252 1.49 -16.64 27.04
CA ILE A 252 2.05 -15.57 26.22
C ILE A 252 0.98 -14.51 26.02
N SER A 253 1.35 -13.25 26.15
CA SER A 253 0.43 -12.12 26.09
C SER A 253 1.06 -10.93 25.38
N LEU A 254 0.25 -10.24 24.58
CA LEU A 254 0.63 -9.01 23.90
C LEU A 254 0.59 -7.84 24.90
N GLN A 255 1.69 -7.10 25.00
CA GLN A 255 1.80 -5.94 25.89
C GLN A 255 1.67 -4.61 25.12
N GLN A 256 2.26 -4.56 23.92
CA GLN A 256 2.29 -3.36 23.09
C GLN A 256 2.20 -3.74 21.62
N TYR A 257 1.40 -2.99 20.87
CA TYR A 257 1.18 -3.22 19.44
C TYR A 257 1.19 -1.92 18.65
N ASP A 258 2.36 -1.59 18.10
CA ASP A 258 2.56 -0.48 17.17
C ASP A 258 2.96 -1.00 15.78
N LEU A 259 2.88 -0.12 14.77
CA LEU A 259 3.16 -0.47 13.37
C LEU A 259 4.59 -1.01 13.14
N ASN A 260 5.56 -0.58 13.96
CA ASN A 260 6.97 -0.91 13.83
C ASN A 260 7.59 -1.50 15.11
N HIS A 261 6.81 -1.69 16.18
CA HIS A 261 7.28 -2.25 17.44
C HIS A 261 6.16 -3.03 18.13
N ILE A 262 6.39 -4.32 18.37
CA ILE A 262 5.42 -5.20 19.02
C ILE A 262 6.13 -5.91 20.18
N VAL A 263 5.51 -5.89 21.36
CA VAL A 263 6.08 -6.47 22.58
C VAL A 263 5.14 -7.51 23.14
N TYR A 264 5.69 -8.69 23.43
CA TYR A 264 5.00 -9.77 24.13
C TYR A 264 5.75 -10.14 25.41
N GLU A 265 5.00 -10.59 26.41
CA GLU A 265 5.54 -11.27 27.58
C GLU A 265 5.08 -12.71 27.60
N ALA A 266 6.02 -13.62 27.86
CA ALA A 266 5.75 -15.03 27.99
C ALA A 266 6.35 -15.57 29.29
N GLU A 267 5.71 -16.58 29.88
CA GLU A 267 6.22 -17.38 30.98
C GLU A 267 5.97 -18.85 30.65
N THR A 268 7.03 -19.65 30.57
CA THR A 268 7.00 -21.04 30.09
C THR A 268 7.68 -21.97 31.08
N ALA A 269 7.14 -23.18 31.29
CA ALA A 269 7.75 -24.17 32.18
C ALA A 269 8.98 -24.88 31.56
N GLY A 270 9.18 -24.72 30.26
CA GLY A 270 10.19 -25.41 29.46
C GLY A 270 10.42 -24.68 28.13
N ASN A 271 11.20 -25.29 27.23
CA ASN A 271 11.33 -24.77 25.86
C ASN A 271 9.94 -24.78 25.21
N ALA A 272 9.54 -23.65 24.61
CA ALA A 272 8.23 -23.51 23.99
C ALA A 272 8.37 -22.96 22.57
N LEU A 273 7.44 -23.31 21.69
CA LEU A 273 7.33 -22.69 20.38
C LEU A 273 6.15 -21.72 20.42
N ALA A 274 6.45 -20.44 20.35
CA ALA A 274 5.44 -19.39 20.25
C ALA A 274 5.15 -19.07 18.79
N VAL A 275 3.88 -19.13 18.40
CA VAL A 275 3.39 -18.65 17.11
C VAL A 275 2.72 -17.29 17.33
N PHE A 276 3.05 -16.34 16.48
CA PHE A 276 2.51 -14.99 16.53
C PHE A 276 1.58 -14.79 15.34
N SER A 277 0.40 -14.21 15.59
CA SER A 277 -0.58 -13.89 14.56
C SER A 277 -0.12 -12.68 13.74
N GLU A 278 1.07 -12.75 13.17
CA GLU A 278 1.78 -11.68 12.51
C GLU A 278 2.46 -12.22 11.25
N ILE A 279 2.32 -11.52 10.13
CA ILE A 279 2.81 -12.03 8.85
C ILE A 279 4.34 -12.00 8.82
N TYR A 280 4.95 -13.16 8.58
CA TYR A 280 6.37 -13.32 8.33
C TYR A 280 6.78 -12.57 7.07
N TYR A 281 7.64 -11.58 7.23
CA TYR A 281 8.23 -10.81 6.15
C TYR A 281 9.73 -10.65 6.45
N PRO A 282 10.61 -11.29 5.66
CA PRO A 282 12.05 -11.37 5.98
C PRO A 282 12.77 -10.03 5.84
N ASP A 283 12.21 -9.08 5.08
CA ASP A 283 12.88 -7.83 4.73
C ASP A 283 12.49 -6.69 5.68
N GLY A 284 12.94 -6.79 6.94
CA GLY A 284 12.93 -5.65 7.87
C GLY A 284 12.45 -5.96 9.28
N TRP A 285 11.74 -7.06 9.52
CA TRP A 285 11.42 -7.46 10.90
C TRP A 285 12.62 -8.15 11.55
N VAL A 286 13.00 -7.65 12.73
CA VAL A 286 13.98 -8.27 13.63
C VAL A 286 13.29 -8.63 14.95
N ALA A 287 13.77 -9.67 15.61
CA ALA A 287 13.24 -10.11 16.90
C ALA A 287 14.35 -10.19 17.96
N THR A 288 13.97 -9.92 19.20
CA THR A 288 14.82 -10.18 20.37
C THR A 288 14.04 -10.95 21.44
N ILE A 289 14.76 -11.76 22.21
CA ILE A 289 14.25 -12.42 23.41
C ILE A 289 15.14 -11.96 24.56
N ASN A 290 14.56 -11.26 25.54
CA ASN A 290 15.29 -10.65 26.66
C ASN A 290 16.44 -9.72 26.22
N GLY A 291 16.25 -9.00 25.11
CA GLY A 291 17.24 -8.09 24.53
C GLY A 291 18.27 -8.73 23.61
N GLU A 292 18.36 -10.07 23.57
CA GLU A 292 19.28 -10.79 22.70
C GLU A 292 18.63 -11.12 21.35
N PRO A 293 19.33 -10.98 20.21
CA PRO A 293 18.78 -11.30 18.89
C PRO A 293 18.30 -12.74 18.78
N ALA A 294 17.09 -12.93 18.25
CA ALA A 294 16.48 -14.24 18.03
C ALA A 294 16.08 -14.43 16.56
N PRO A 295 16.39 -15.59 15.94
CA PRO A 295 15.99 -15.86 14.56
C PRO A 295 14.47 -16.04 14.45
N ILE A 296 13.83 -15.24 13.61
CA ILE A 296 12.40 -15.37 13.31
C ILE A 296 12.19 -16.58 12.41
N LEU A 297 11.36 -17.53 12.86
CA LEU A 297 10.92 -18.66 12.06
C LEU A 297 9.64 -18.31 11.29
N GLN A 298 9.39 -19.01 10.19
CA GLN A 298 8.11 -18.99 9.50
C GLN A 298 7.30 -20.22 9.91
N ALA A 299 6.15 -19.99 10.53
CA ALA A 299 5.18 -21.01 10.91
C ALA A 299 3.89 -20.85 10.11
N ASN A 300 3.14 -21.94 9.96
CA ASN A 300 1.82 -21.98 9.35
C ASN A 300 1.76 -21.19 8.03
N TYR A 301 2.79 -21.41 7.20
CA TYR A 301 2.98 -20.84 5.87
C TYR A 301 3.25 -19.33 5.78
N VAL A 302 2.61 -18.51 6.63
CA VAL A 302 2.68 -17.04 6.60
C VAL A 302 2.98 -16.37 7.93
N LEU A 303 2.96 -17.08 9.07
CA LEU A 303 3.09 -16.48 10.40
C LEU A 303 4.53 -16.47 10.90
N ARG A 304 4.82 -15.58 11.86
CA ARG A 304 6.08 -15.56 12.60
C ARG A 304 6.03 -16.58 13.74
N ALA A 305 7.17 -17.19 14.06
CA ALA A 305 7.34 -18.00 15.26
C ALA A 305 8.73 -17.81 15.88
N LEU A 306 8.84 -18.07 17.18
CA LEU A 306 10.10 -18.06 17.93
C LEU A 306 10.16 -19.25 18.90
N GLU A 307 11.34 -19.85 19.03
CA GLU A 307 11.64 -20.77 20.11
C GLU A 307 11.96 -19.95 21.37
N LEU A 308 11.22 -20.19 22.44
CA LEU A 308 11.37 -19.51 23.73
C LEU A 308 12.06 -20.44 24.73
N PRO A 309 13.04 -19.94 25.52
CA PRO A 309 13.60 -20.70 26.62
C PRO A 309 12.57 -20.83 27.76
N ALA A 310 12.84 -21.74 28.70
CA ALA A 310 12.08 -21.84 29.94
C ALA A 310 12.19 -20.56 30.79
N GLY A 311 11.12 -20.22 31.49
CA GLY A 311 11.02 -19.06 32.38
C GLY A 311 10.36 -17.86 31.72
N ARG A 312 10.58 -16.68 32.31
CA ARG A 312 10.02 -15.42 31.81
C ARG A 312 10.84 -14.88 30.64
N SER A 313 10.16 -14.53 29.57
CA SER A 313 10.76 -13.95 28.37
C SER A 313 10.00 -12.69 27.93
N THR A 314 10.73 -11.62 27.64
CA THR A 314 10.21 -10.46 26.91
C THR A 314 10.62 -10.61 25.45
N ILE A 315 9.62 -10.66 24.56
CA ILE A 315 9.82 -10.77 23.12
C ILE A 315 9.53 -9.42 22.48
N GLU A 316 10.45 -8.92 21.67
CA GLU A 316 10.25 -7.68 20.92
C GLU A 316 10.47 -7.90 19.44
N PHE A 317 9.48 -7.53 18.63
CA PHE A 317 9.62 -7.39 17.18
C PHE A 317 9.78 -5.91 16.83
N ARG A 318 10.79 -5.58 16.02
CA ARG A 318 11.02 -4.23 15.50
C ARG A 318 11.12 -4.25 13.99
N PHE A 319 10.51 -3.28 13.32
CA PHE A 319 10.60 -3.14 11.87
C PHE A 319 11.70 -2.13 11.49
N GLU A 320 12.86 -2.65 11.11
CA GLU A 320 14.10 -1.92 10.81
C GLU A 320 14.68 -2.33 9.44
N PRO A 321 14.03 -1.99 8.31
CA PRO A 321 14.52 -2.35 6.98
C PRO A 321 15.81 -1.60 6.64
N GLY A 322 16.89 -2.33 6.36
CA GLY A 322 18.19 -1.74 6.00
C GLY A 322 18.16 -0.86 4.74
N SER A 323 17.23 -1.12 3.82
CA SER A 323 17.00 -0.29 2.62
C SER A 323 16.52 1.13 2.96
N TYR A 324 15.73 1.29 4.03
CA TYR A 324 15.26 2.60 4.47
C TYR A 324 16.40 3.46 5.02
N ALA A 325 17.25 2.89 5.86
CA ALA A 325 18.44 3.58 6.39
C ALA A 325 19.35 4.06 5.26
N SER A 326 19.61 3.18 4.28
CA SER A 326 20.46 3.49 3.13
C SER A 326 19.83 4.54 2.21
N GLY A 327 18.53 4.41 1.93
CA GLY A 327 17.77 5.31 1.08
C GLY A 327 17.72 6.74 1.63
N ASN A 328 17.55 6.90 2.94
CA ASN A 328 17.54 8.22 3.57
C ASN A 328 18.86 8.97 3.40
N VAL A 329 20.00 8.27 3.52
CA VAL A 329 21.32 8.88 3.32
C VAL A 329 21.49 9.32 1.86
N VAL A 330 21.12 8.47 0.90
CA VAL A 330 21.20 8.82 -0.53
C VAL A 330 20.29 10.00 -0.87
N MET A 331 19.04 9.99 -0.38
CA MET A 331 18.10 11.10 -0.59
C MET A 331 18.63 12.41 -0.03
N LEU A 332 19.24 12.38 1.17
CA LEU A 332 19.84 13.56 1.78
C LEU A 332 20.96 14.13 0.89
N ILE A 333 21.86 13.27 0.41
CA ILE A 333 22.97 13.69 -0.47
C ILE A 333 22.42 14.30 -1.77
N CYS A 334 21.46 13.65 -2.43
CA CYS A 334 20.83 14.16 -3.64
C CYS A 334 20.15 15.52 -3.42
N ASN A 335 19.47 15.70 -2.28
CA ASN A 335 18.82 16.96 -1.94
C ASN A 335 19.84 18.09 -1.72
N ILE A 336 20.92 17.81 -0.97
CA ILE A 336 22.02 18.76 -0.77
C ILE A 336 22.63 19.19 -2.11
N ILE A 337 22.87 18.24 -3.02
CA ILE A 337 23.40 18.53 -4.36
C ILE A 337 22.40 19.39 -5.15
N LEU A 338 21.12 19.04 -5.16
CA LEU A 338 20.09 19.78 -5.89
C LEU A 338 19.98 21.23 -5.40
N ILE A 339 19.89 21.44 -4.09
CA ILE A 339 19.86 22.78 -3.49
C ILE A 339 21.16 23.52 -3.80
N GLY A 340 22.31 22.87 -3.70
CA GLY A 340 23.61 23.45 -4.01
C GLY A 340 23.69 23.94 -5.47
N LEU A 341 23.23 23.12 -6.42
CA LEU A 341 23.18 23.48 -7.84
C LEU A 341 22.20 24.63 -8.11
N PHE A 342 21.02 24.61 -7.48
CA PHE A 342 20.05 25.69 -7.59
C PHE A 342 20.61 27.03 -7.08
N LEU A 343 21.23 27.03 -5.89
CA LEU A 343 21.87 28.21 -5.32
C LEU A 343 23.05 28.69 -6.17
N ALA A 344 23.86 27.77 -6.70
CA ALA A 344 24.96 28.11 -7.60
C ALA A 344 24.45 28.78 -8.89
N ALA A 345 23.40 28.23 -9.50
CA ALA A 345 22.75 28.80 -10.68
C ALA A 345 22.14 30.18 -10.39
N LEU A 346 21.50 30.36 -9.24
CA LEU A 346 20.94 31.64 -8.80
C LEU A 346 22.04 32.70 -8.59
N VAL A 347 23.11 32.35 -7.88
CA VAL A 347 24.25 33.26 -7.67
C VAL A 347 24.89 33.64 -9.00
N TRP A 348 25.06 32.67 -9.91
CA TRP A 348 25.63 32.92 -11.22
C TRP A 348 24.76 33.84 -12.06
N THR A 349 23.45 33.62 -12.11
CA THR A 349 22.51 34.48 -12.85
C THR A 349 22.44 35.90 -12.28
N VAL A 350 22.40 36.06 -10.96
CA VAL A 350 22.43 37.39 -10.32
C VAL A 350 23.74 38.13 -10.64
N ARG A 351 24.89 37.44 -10.59
CA ARG A 351 26.18 38.03 -10.97
C ARG A 351 26.20 38.43 -12.43
N ALA A 352 25.77 37.55 -13.33
CA ALA A 352 25.71 37.83 -14.77
C ALA A 352 24.78 39.01 -15.10
N TYR A 353 23.65 39.14 -14.39
CA TYR A 353 22.73 40.27 -14.55
C TYR A 353 23.37 41.59 -14.11
N ARG A 354 24.06 41.60 -12.96
CA ARG A 354 24.77 42.79 -12.44
C ARG A 354 25.89 43.26 -13.39
N THR A 355 26.66 42.33 -13.96
CA THR A 355 27.72 42.68 -14.94
C THR A 355 27.15 43.19 -16.25
N SER A 356 25.98 42.71 -16.67
CA SER A 356 25.32 43.14 -17.92
C SER A 356 24.57 44.47 -17.79
N GLY A 357 24.15 44.84 -16.58
CA GLY A 357 23.54 46.15 -16.30
C GLY A 357 24.55 47.31 -16.30
N ASN A 358 25.80 47.06 -15.89
CA ASN A 358 26.82 48.10 -15.78
C ASN A 358 27.40 48.54 -17.13
N THR A 359 27.28 47.72 -18.18
CA THR A 359 27.71 48.07 -19.55
C THR A 359 26.71 48.95 -20.31
N ARG A 360 25.46 49.12 -19.82
CA ARG A 360 24.49 50.05 -20.42
C ARG A 360 24.50 51.46 -19.83
N ALA A 361 25.12 51.67 -18.66
CA ALA A 361 25.22 53.00 -18.03
C ALA A 361 26.49 53.80 -18.44
N GLY A 362 27.37 53.20 -19.26
CA GLY A 362 28.69 53.75 -19.59
C GLY A 362 28.88 54.23 -21.03
N SER A 363 27.84 54.74 -21.71
CA SER A 363 28.04 55.48 -22.96
C SER A 363 27.96 56.99 -22.69
N PRO A 364 29.08 57.73 -22.64
CA PRO A 364 29.04 59.17 -22.71
C PRO A 364 28.59 59.58 -24.12
N SER A 365 27.55 60.40 -24.17
CA SER A 365 27.17 61.21 -25.32
C SER A 365 28.39 61.96 -25.86
N ALA A 366 28.91 61.55 -27.02
CA ALA A 366 29.83 62.37 -27.81
C ALA A 366 28.99 63.35 -28.64
N ALA A 367 28.64 64.49 -28.05
CA ALA A 367 28.12 65.65 -28.75
C ALA A 367 29.13 66.80 -28.67
N SER A 368 29.47 67.31 -29.86
CA SER A 368 29.93 68.66 -30.18
C SER A 368 31.08 69.30 -29.37
N ASP A 369 32.25 69.42 -29.98
CA ASP A 369 32.82 70.75 -30.26
C ASP A 369 34.09 70.69 -31.13
N SER A 370 34.10 71.41 -32.26
CA SER A 370 35.27 72.14 -32.77
C SER A 370 34.90 72.87 -34.07
N ALA A 371 34.25 74.03 -33.90
CA ALA A 371 34.46 75.13 -34.82
C ALA A 371 35.77 75.84 -34.42
N LYS A 372 36.72 75.99 -35.36
CA LYS A 372 37.41 77.27 -35.72
C LYS A 372 38.79 77.07 -36.40
N ARG A 373 38.98 77.92 -37.43
CA ARG A 373 40.22 78.34 -38.15
C ARG A 373 40.59 77.44 -39.33
N ALA A 374 40.77 77.92 -40.57
CA ALA A 374 40.86 79.27 -41.13
C ALA A 374 40.39 79.24 -42.59
#